data_AF-A0A928SI80-F1
#
_entry.id   AF-A0A928SI80-F1
#
_cell.length_a   1.000
_cell.length_b   1.000
_cell.length_c   1.000
_cell.angle_alpha   90.00
_cell.angle_beta   90.00
_cell.angle_gamma   90.00
#
_symmetry.space_group_name_H-M   'P 1'
#
loop_
_entity.id
_entity.type
_entity.pdbx_description
1 polymer ?
#
loop_
_entity_poly.entity_id
_entity_poly.type
_entity_poly.pdbx_seq_one_letter_code
_entity_poly.pdbx_strand_id
1 'polypeptide(L)'
;MTSKRTVFIVLTWQEEGRSKTTTGRVLYRKERITYIPPDYPERLPCSNPNCQGGGFEIGDRISTLLTSGTDDEQNSLICRNAVHPNRAERCLHTIRYSITCIYPYQRQRPDRGLRQSFASLPG
;
A
#
# COMPACT_ATOMS: atom_id res chain seq x y z
N MET A 1 -23.59 16.65 0.03
CA MET A 1 -22.90 15.43 -0.42
C MET A 1 -21.41 15.70 -0.42
N THR A 2 -20.70 15.24 0.60
CA THR A 2 -19.24 15.43 0.75
C THR A 2 -18.54 14.65 -0.37
N SER A 3 -17.86 15.37 -1.26
CA SER A 3 -16.97 14.80 -2.26
C SER A 3 -15.95 13.92 -1.52
N LYS A 4 -16.08 12.59 -1.64
CA LYS A 4 -15.09 11.66 -1.11
C LYS A 4 -13.79 11.98 -1.85
N ARG A 5 -12.83 12.60 -1.16
CA ARG A 5 -11.49 12.82 -1.72
C ARG A 5 -10.98 11.45 -2.15
N THR A 6 -10.76 11.27 -3.44
CA THR A 6 -10.09 10.07 -3.97
C THR A 6 -8.74 9.97 -3.26
N VAL A 7 -8.41 8.82 -2.70
CA VAL A 7 -7.09 8.55 -2.13
C VAL A 7 -6.51 7.35 -2.87
N PHE A 8 -5.22 7.43 -3.21
CA PHE A 8 -4.48 6.32 -3.79
C PHE A 8 -3.53 5.76 -2.76
N ILE A 9 -3.48 4.44 -2.65
CA ILE A 9 -2.62 3.75 -1.68
C ILE A 9 -1.46 3.17 -2.46
N VAL A 10 -0.25 3.70 -2.27
CA VAL A 10 0.97 3.15 -2.84
C VAL A 10 1.58 2.20 -1.83
N LEU A 11 1.61 0.92 -2.16
CA LEU A 11 2.24 -0.12 -1.35
C LEU A 11 3.53 -0.57 -2.05
N THR A 12 4.65 -0.42 -1.34
CA THR A 12 5.95 -0.96 -1.76
C THR A 12 6.38 -2.01 -0.75
N TRP A 13 6.86 -3.17 -1.20
CA TRP A 13 7.37 -4.19 -0.29
C TRP A 13 8.53 -4.98 -0.88
N GLN A 14 9.33 -5.51 0.04
CA GLN A 14 10.53 -6.30 -0.23
C GLN A 14 10.49 -7.56 0.62
N GLU A 15 10.39 -8.73 0.00
CA GLU A 15 10.42 -10.02 0.68
C GLU A 15 11.84 -10.56 0.81
N GLU A 16 12.26 -10.80 2.04
CA GLU A 16 13.55 -11.38 2.37
C GLU A 16 13.38 -12.62 3.24
N GLY A 17 14.31 -13.56 3.06
CA GLY A 17 14.55 -14.54 4.11
C GLY A 17 15.68 -15.49 3.80
N ARG A 18 15.71 -16.60 4.53
CA ARG A 18 16.83 -17.55 4.48
C ARG A 18 16.57 -18.62 3.43
N SER A 19 17.52 -18.77 2.52
CA SER A 19 17.59 -19.94 1.65
C SER A 19 18.35 -21.07 2.33
N LYS A 20 17.92 -22.32 2.12
CA LYS A 20 18.68 -23.50 2.56
C LYS A 20 19.93 -23.73 1.71
N THR A 21 19.95 -23.23 0.47
CA THR A 21 21.03 -23.45 -0.50
C THR A 21 22.07 -22.34 -0.53
N THR A 22 21.83 -21.21 0.13
CA THR A 22 22.72 -20.05 0.08
C THR A 22 22.98 -19.52 1.49
N THR A 23 24.25 -19.33 1.85
CA THR A 23 24.65 -18.67 3.09
C THR A 23 24.30 -17.19 3.01
N GLY A 24 23.15 -16.78 3.55
CA GLY A 24 22.75 -15.38 3.63
C GLY A 24 21.25 -15.13 3.58
N ARG A 25 20.88 -13.84 3.55
CA ARG A 25 19.52 -13.42 3.21
C ARG A 25 19.38 -13.35 1.70
N VAL A 26 18.32 -13.94 1.19
CA VAL A 26 17.94 -13.89 -0.22
C VAL A 26 16.78 -12.94 -0.37
N LEU A 27 16.86 -12.08 -1.38
CA LEU A 27 15.76 -11.24 -1.84
C LEU A 27 14.87 -12.09 -2.75
N TYR A 28 13.64 -12.33 -2.33
CA TYR A 28 12.69 -13.16 -3.09
C TYR A 28 11.85 -12.33 -4.04
N ARG A 29 11.46 -11.13 -3.61
CA ARG A 29 10.55 -10.27 -4.37
C ARG A 29 10.72 -8.82 -3.95
N LYS A 30 10.54 -7.91 -4.90
CA LYS A 30 10.41 -6.48 -4.65
C LYS A 30 9.36 -5.93 -5.58
N GLU A 31 8.33 -5.31 -5.02
CA GLU A 31 7.21 -4.78 -5.80
C GLU A 31 6.73 -3.43 -5.28
N ARG A 32 6.10 -2.70 -6.18
CA ARG A 32 5.40 -1.45 -5.92
C ARG A 32 4.10 -1.47 -6.71
N ILE A 33 2.98 -1.33 -6.01
CA ILE A 33 1.64 -1.34 -6.60
C ILE A 33 0.84 -0.18 -6.02
N THR A 34 -0.04 0.39 -6.84
CA THR A 34 -0.99 1.42 -6.42
C THR A 34 -2.40 0.83 -6.39
N TYR A 35 -3.10 1.01 -5.28
CA TYR A 35 -4.47 0.57 -5.07
C TYR A 35 -5.40 1.77 -4.88
N ILE A 36 -6.68 1.56 -5.18
CA ILE A 36 -7.76 2.36 -4.62
C ILE A 36 -8.29 1.68 -3.35
N PRO A 37 -8.92 2.40 -2.40
CA PRO A 37 -9.33 1.84 -1.10
C PRO A 37 -10.19 0.57 -1.11
N PRO A 38 -11.08 0.31 -2.09
CA PRO A 38 -11.78 -0.98 -2.11
C PRO A 38 -10.94 -2.15 -2.61
N ASP A 39 -9.76 -1.90 -3.20
CA ASP A 39 -9.05 -2.88 -4.04
C ASP A 39 -7.72 -3.36 -3.45
N TYR A 40 -7.31 -2.87 -2.28
CA TYR A 40 -6.07 -3.34 -1.67
C TYR A 40 -6.24 -4.77 -1.12
N PRO A 41 -5.20 -5.62 -1.20
CA PRO A 41 -5.30 -6.99 -0.72
C PRO A 41 -5.26 -7.04 0.81
N GLU A 42 -6.04 -7.97 1.40
CA GLU A 42 -5.94 -8.29 2.83
C GLU A 42 -4.59 -8.94 3.17
N ARG A 43 -4.06 -9.75 2.24
CA ARG A 43 -2.84 -10.52 2.44
C ARG A 43 -1.96 -10.51 1.20
N LEU A 44 -0.68 -10.22 1.38
CA LEU A 44 0.33 -10.42 0.34
C LEU A 44 0.80 -11.88 0.32
N PRO A 45 1.03 -12.47 -0.86
CA PRO A 45 1.54 -13.83 -0.96
C PRO A 45 2.98 -13.92 -0.45
N CYS A 46 3.33 -15.05 0.17
CA CYS A 46 4.71 -15.39 0.46
C CYS A 46 5.29 -16.21 -0.69
N SER A 47 6.36 -15.73 -1.32
CA SER A 47 7.00 -16.40 -2.45
C SER A 47 7.95 -17.53 -2.06
N ASN A 48 8.15 -17.79 -0.77
CA ASN A 48 9.02 -18.87 -0.33
C ASN A 48 8.36 -20.24 -0.61
N PRO A 49 9.01 -21.14 -1.37
CA PRO A 49 8.49 -22.48 -1.61
C PRO A 49 8.33 -23.31 -0.33
N ASN A 50 9.08 -22.99 0.73
CA ASN A 50 8.99 -23.66 2.03
C ASN A 50 7.77 -23.18 2.85
N CYS A 51 7.08 -22.12 2.42
CA CYS A 51 6.02 -21.47 3.17
C CYS A 51 4.66 -21.69 2.50
N GLN A 52 4.22 -22.95 2.43
CA GLN A 52 2.96 -23.31 1.79
C GLN A 52 1.76 -22.72 2.54
N GLY A 53 0.90 -21.99 1.82
CA GLY A 53 -0.33 -21.39 2.36
C GLY A 53 -0.11 -20.16 3.26
N GLY A 54 1.13 -19.69 3.40
CA GLY A 54 1.44 -18.51 4.20
C GLY A 54 1.19 -17.18 3.48
N GLY A 55 1.37 -16.09 4.22
CA GLY A 55 1.36 -14.74 3.65
C GLY A 55 1.55 -13.65 4.70
N PHE A 56 1.50 -12.40 4.25
CA PHE A 56 1.72 -11.21 5.07
C PHE A 56 0.41 -10.41 5.19
N GLU A 57 -0.10 -10.28 6.41
CA GLU A 57 -1.37 -9.58 6.72
C GLU A 57 -1.17 -8.06 6.61
N ILE A 58 -1.46 -7.51 5.43
CA ILE A 58 -1.24 -6.09 5.11
C ILE A 58 -2.53 -5.28 5.18
N GLY A 59 -3.70 -5.91 5.02
CA GLY A 59 -5.01 -5.25 5.01
C GLY A 59 -5.26 -4.44 6.27
N ASP A 60 -5.04 -5.04 7.44
CA ASP A 60 -5.18 -4.36 8.74
C ASP A 60 -4.28 -3.12 8.86
N ARG A 61 -3.07 -3.15 8.27
CA ARG A 61 -2.12 -2.02 8.30
C ARG A 61 -2.61 -0.88 7.42
N ILE A 62 -3.04 -1.20 6.20
CA ILE A 62 -3.62 -0.23 5.28
C ILE A 62 -4.89 0.39 5.86
N SER A 63 -5.80 -0.44 6.40
CA SER A 63 -7.03 0.01 7.05
C SER A 63 -6.74 0.95 8.23
N THR A 64 -5.80 0.56 9.11
CA THR A 64 -5.37 1.38 10.24
C THR A 64 -4.83 2.73 9.77
N LEU A 65 -3.96 2.76 8.76
CA LEU A 65 -3.39 4.00 8.21
C LEU A 65 -4.48 4.92 7.63
N LEU A 66 -5.42 4.36 6.88
CA LEU A 66 -6.55 5.11 6.32
C LEU A 66 -7.43 5.71 7.43
N THR A 67 -7.64 5.00 8.54
CA THR A 67 -8.41 5.50 9.68
C THR A 67 -7.65 6.48 10.56
N SER A 68 -6.32 6.39 10.66
CA SER A 68 -5.51 7.30 11.48
C SER A 68 -5.38 8.70 10.86
N GLY A 69 -5.56 8.81 9.55
CA GLY A 69 -5.37 10.05 8.81
C GLY A 69 -3.89 10.42 8.60
N THR A 70 -2.97 9.49 8.85
CA THR A 70 -1.55 9.65 8.55
C THR A 70 -1.28 9.37 7.07
N ASP A 71 -0.31 10.05 6.48
CA ASP A 71 -0.02 9.94 5.05
C ASP A 71 0.88 8.75 4.69
N ASP A 72 1.68 8.23 5.63
CA ASP A 72 2.60 7.13 5.37
C ASP A 72 2.88 6.25 6.60
N GLU A 73 3.27 5.00 6.32
CA GLU A 73 3.77 4.03 7.30
C GLU A 73 4.88 3.18 6.68
N GLN A 74 5.90 2.83 7.48
CA GLN A 74 6.91 1.83 7.12
C GLN A 74 7.11 0.84 8.26
N ASN A 75 7.07 -0.46 7.97
CA ASN A 75 7.34 -1.49 8.97
C ASN A 75 7.75 -2.82 8.32
N SER A 76 7.75 -3.88 9.11
CA SER A 76 7.98 -5.24 8.65
C SER A 76 6.85 -6.18 9.08
N LEU A 77 6.57 -7.17 8.23
CA LEU A 77 5.65 -8.27 8.55
C LEU A 77 6.39 -9.59 8.43
N ILE A 78 6.02 -10.54 9.29
CA ILE A 78 6.50 -11.91 9.23
C ILE A 78 5.43 -12.75 8.52
N CYS A 79 5.84 -13.66 7.66
CA CYS A 79 4.95 -14.60 7.00
C CYS A 79 4.28 -15.47 8.06
N ARG A 80 2.95 -15.38 8.16
CA ARG A 80 2.13 -16.17 9.07
C ARG A 80 1.47 -17.33 8.33
N ASN A 81 1.08 -18.36 9.06
CA ASN A 81 0.29 -19.51 8.59
C ASN A 81 0.96 -20.42 7.55
N ALA A 82 2.26 -20.30 7.35
CA ALA A 82 3.01 -21.27 6.58
C ALA A 82 3.24 -22.55 7.40
N VAL A 83 2.48 -23.60 7.09
CA VAL A 83 2.73 -24.94 7.62
C VAL A 83 3.87 -25.53 6.80
N HIS A 84 5.06 -25.62 7.39
CA HIS A 84 6.14 -26.36 6.77
C HIS A 84 5.82 -27.87 6.87
N PRO A 85 6.07 -28.67 5.81
CA PRO A 85 5.83 -30.12 5.85
C PRO A 85 6.53 -30.80 7.03
N ASN A 86 7.73 -30.31 7.37
CA ASN A 86 8.43 -30.64 8.60
C ASN A 86 8.01 -29.68 9.72
N ARG A 87 7.26 -30.17 10.72
CA ARG A 87 6.76 -29.37 11.88
C ARG A 87 7.87 -28.76 12.75
N ALA A 88 9.11 -29.25 12.65
CA ALA A 88 10.26 -28.67 13.34
C ALA A 88 10.77 -27.38 12.69
N GLU A 89 10.37 -27.11 11.45
CA GLU A 89 10.80 -25.93 10.71
C GLU A 89 9.69 -24.88 10.67
N ARG A 90 10.04 -23.63 11.01
CA ARG A 90 9.12 -22.49 10.93
C ARG A 90 9.47 -21.63 9.72
N CYS A 91 8.46 -21.21 8.99
CA CYS A 91 8.64 -20.16 8.00
C CYS A 91 8.94 -18.83 8.73
N LEU A 92 10.16 -18.32 8.57
CA LEU A 92 10.62 -17.07 9.18
C LEU A 92 10.89 -15.99 8.12
N HIS A 93 10.09 -15.99 7.05
CA HIS A 93 10.18 -14.95 6.03
C HIS A 93 9.62 -13.64 6.52
N THR A 94 10.27 -12.56 6.10
CA THR A 94 9.88 -11.21 6.49
C THR A 94 9.78 -10.35 5.26
N ILE A 95 8.78 -9.48 5.20
CA ILE A 95 8.78 -8.36 4.29
C ILE A 95 9.13 -7.08 5.03
N ARG A 96 9.80 -6.17 4.35
CA ARG A 96 9.78 -4.73 4.68
C ARG A 96 8.77 -4.07 3.76
N TYR A 97 7.85 -3.30 4.31
CA TYR A 97 6.83 -2.60 3.52
C TYR A 97 6.82 -1.11 3.83
N SER A 98 6.32 -0.34 2.87
CA SER A 98 5.97 1.07 3.00
C SER A 98 4.63 1.30 2.33
N ILE A 99 3.71 1.93 3.04
CA ILE A 99 2.39 2.36 2.55
C ILE A 99 2.40 3.88 2.51
N THR A 100 1.91 4.46 1.42
CA THR A 100 1.75 5.91 1.29
C THR A 100 0.39 6.24 0.70
N CYS A 101 -0.37 7.11 1.36
CA CYS A 101 -1.63 7.64 0.91
C CYS A 101 -1.41 8.92 0.11
N ILE A 102 -1.83 8.93 -1.16
CA ILE A 102 -1.70 10.06 -2.08
C ILE A 102 -3.09 10.64 -2.35
N TYR A 103 -3.27 11.91 -1.99
CA TYR A 103 -4.47 12.68 -2.33
C TYR A 103 -4.20 13.48 -3.61
N PRO A 104 -4.93 13.25 -4.71
CA PRO A 104 -4.81 14.05 -5.90
C PRO A 104 -5.28 15.47 -5.59
N TYR A 105 -4.38 16.44 -5.75
CA TYR A 105 -4.75 17.84 -5.73
C TYR A 105 -5.71 18.12 -6.89
N GLN A 106 -7.00 18.29 -6.60
CA GLN A 106 -7.91 18.94 -7.54
C GLN A 106 -7.47 20.40 -7.65
N ARG A 107 -6.80 20.76 -8.76
CA ARG A 107 -6.69 22.16 -9.17
C ARG A 107 -8.13 22.66 -9.33
N GLN A 108 -8.66 23.39 -8.35
CA GLN A 108 -9.85 24.19 -8.56
C GLN A 108 -9.49 25.12 -9.72
N ARG A 109 -10.17 24.98 -10.87
CA ARG A 109 -10.08 26.01 -11.91
C ARG A 109 -10.49 27.31 -11.22
N PRO A 110 -9.67 28.37 -11.25
CA PRO A 110 -10.17 29.67 -10.84
C PRO A 110 -11.40 29.95 -11.70
N ASP A 111 -12.54 30.09 -11.02
CA ASP A 111 -13.81 30.37 -11.65
C ASP A 111 -13.59 31.58 -12.57
N ARG A 112 -13.80 31.41 -13.88
CA ARG A 112 -13.75 32.52 -14.84
C ARG A 112 -15.02 33.37 -14.64
N GLY A 113 -15.13 33.99 -13.49
CA GLY A 113 -16.16 34.95 -13.11
C GLY A 113 -15.70 36.38 -13.32
N LEU A 114 -15.05 36.69 -14.45
CA LEU A 114 -14.88 38.08 -14.89
C LEU A 114 -15.75 38.32 -16.11
N ARG A 115 -17.08 38.27 -15.93
CA ARG A 115 -17.99 38.98 -16.83
C ARG A 115 -17.81 40.48 -16.52
N GLN A 116 -16.89 41.12 -17.24
CA GLN A 116 -16.92 42.57 -17.40
C GLN A 116 -18.16 42.91 -18.25
N SER A 117 -19.28 43.14 -17.58
CA SER A 117 -20.40 43.86 -18.15
C SER A 117 -20.02 45.34 -18.19
N PHE A 118 -19.48 45.80 -19.31
CA PHE A 118 -19.44 47.24 -19.60
C PHE A 118 -20.89 47.69 -19.80
N ALA A 119 -21.47 48.26 -18.74
CA ALA A 119 -22.69 49.05 -18.86
C ALA A 119 -22.38 50.29 -19.70
N SER A 120 -23.14 50.48 -20.76
CA SER A 120 -23.21 51.71 -21.55
C SER A 120 -23.51 52.90 -20.63
N LEU A 121 -22.69 53.94 -20.69
CA LEU A 121 -23.00 55.25 -20.14
C LEU A 121 -23.97 55.98 -21.08
N PRO A 122 -25.05 56.61 -20.57
CA PRO A 122 -25.75 57.66 -21.30
C PRO A 122 -25.21 59.05 -20.86
N GLY A 123 -25.15 59.99 -21.80
CA GLY A 123 -24.97 61.42 -21.53
C GLY A 123 -23.77 62.03 -22.24
#